data_AF-A0A7Z0KX74-F1
#
_entry.id   AF-A0A7Z0KX74-F1
#
_cell.length_a   1.000
_cell.length_b   1.000
_cell.length_c   1.000
_cell.angle_alpha   90.00
_cell.angle_beta   90.00
_cell.angle_gamma   90.00
#
_symmetry.space_group_name_H-M   'P 1'
#
loop_
_entity.id
_entity.type
_entity.pdbx_description
1 polymer ?
#
loop_
_entity_poly.entity_id
_entity_poly.type
_entity_poly.pdbx_seq_one_letter_code
_entity_poly.pdbx_strand_id
1 'polypeptide(L)'
;MPASQPPGSDAAALTLLPGIALRQGRVHEACGPARRLLAAWAMGATGQHDTTAATVWIRPAWNGDRINPHGLAPWAHPGPLVMVDCPQGIDLLWCAEEALRGGSAALVVIDLPEPPELTPVRRLHLAAETGAARARTHRPGQDRRQTRSRAPLGLLLTPGTGGGAGVESRWHLDSLPPPPDTYGRWQLTRLRARTAPPAAWTITKPTAYSPGLRIAAAGGIRDPVLC
;
A
#
# COMPACT_ATOMS: atom_id res chain seq x y z
N MET A 1 -6.48 37.14 9.45
CA MET A 1 -5.12 36.58 9.53
C MET A 1 -5.21 35.08 9.28
N PRO A 2 -4.65 34.53 8.19
CA PRO A 2 -4.62 33.08 8.04
C PRO A 2 -3.59 32.52 9.03
N ALA A 3 -3.99 31.48 9.76
CA ALA A 3 -3.17 30.81 10.75
C ALA A 3 -1.92 30.21 10.09
N SER A 4 -0.76 30.52 10.66
CA SER A 4 0.53 29.96 10.29
C SER A 4 0.55 28.45 10.50
N GLN A 5 0.77 27.72 9.42
CA GLN A 5 0.92 26.27 9.39
C GLN A 5 2.26 25.89 10.07
N PRO A 6 2.28 24.97 11.06
CA PRO A 6 3.54 24.52 11.65
C PRO A 6 4.35 23.72 10.62
N PRO A 7 5.69 23.71 10.70
CA PRO A 7 6.54 23.01 9.73
C PRO A 7 6.49 21.50 9.98
N GLY A 8 5.42 20.85 9.53
CA GLY A 8 5.42 19.41 9.30
C GLY A 8 6.14 19.15 7.99
N SER A 9 7.21 18.37 8.01
CA SER A 9 7.96 18.01 6.80
C SER A 9 7.01 17.54 5.70
N ASP A 10 7.19 18.08 4.50
CA ASP A 10 6.47 17.72 3.26
C ASP A 10 6.86 16.29 2.86
N ALA A 11 6.45 15.33 3.67
CA ALA A 11 6.78 13.92 3.51
C ALA A 11 6.04 13.42 2.28
N ALA A 12 6.80 13.04 1.26
CA ALA A 12 6.27 12.54 0.01
C ALA A 12 5.24 11.43 0.24
N ALA A 13 4.13 11.49 -0.49
CA ALA A 13 3.06 10.52 -0.40
C ALA A 13 2.82 9.86 -1.76
N LEU A 14 2.59 8.55 -1.73
CA LEU A 14 2.12 7.78 -2.87
C LEU A 14 0.62 8.05 -3.04
N THR A 15 0.25 8.84 -4.04
CA THR A 15 -1.16 9.07 -4.38
C THR A 15 -1.69 7.87 -5.14
N LEU A 16 -2.69 7.18 -4.58
CA LEU A 16 -3.38 6.08 -5.25
C LEU A 16 -4.46 6.61 -6.17
N LEU A 17 -5.27 7.54 -5.64
CA LEU A 17 -6.40 8.20 -6.27
C LEU A 17 -6.58 9.60 -5.66
N PRO A 18 -7.36 10.50 -6.29
CA PRO A 18 -7.68 11.79 -5.69
C PRO A 18 -8.22 11.64 -4.26
N GLY A 19 -7.55 12.27 -3.28
CA GLY A 19 -7.92 12.19 -1.86
C GLY A 19 -7.49 10.92 -1.11
N ILE A 20 -6.83 9.97 -1.79
CA ILE A 20 -6.31 8.73 -1.21
C ILE A 20 -4.80 8.67 -1.47
N ALA A 21 -4.03 8.90 -0.41
CA ALA A 21 -2.58 8.84 -0.46
C ALA A 21 -2.01 8.09 0.75
N LEU A 22 -0.89 7.40 0.53
CA LEU A 22 -0.12 6.70 1.56
C LEU A 22 1.21 7.40 1.74
N ARG A 23 1.60 7.71 2.98
CA ARG A 23 2.84 8.44 3.26
C ARG A 23 4.04 7.51 3.00
N GLN A 24 5.04 8.00 2.28
CA GLN A 24 6.24 7.21 2.01
C GLN A 24 7.18 7.21 3.22
N GLY A 25 8.04 6.19 3.34
CA GLY A 25 8.88 5.99 4.52
C GLY A 25 8.07 5.58 5.76
N ARG A 26 6.86 5.05 5.55
CA ARG A 26 5.94 4.62 6.59
C ARG A 26 5.26 3.31 6.22
N VAL A 27 4.70 2.67 7.25
CA VAL A 27 3.97 1.42 7.15
C VAL A 27 2.47 1.67 7.28
N HIS A 28 1.72 1.17 6.31
CA HIS A 28 0.27 1.24 6.21
C HIS A 28 -0.32 -0.16 6.27
N GLU A 29 -1.63 -0.25 6.50
CA GLU A 29 -2.37 -1.50 6.56
C GLU A 29 -3.54 -1.47 5.57
N ALA A 30 -3.65 -2.53 4.78
CA ALA A 30 -4.79 -2.87 3.96
C ALA A 30 -5.47 -4.12 4.53
N CYS A 31 -6.76 -4.02 4.80
CA CYS A 31 -7.59 -5.08 5.33
C CYS A 31 -8.87 -5.26 4.51
N GLY A 32 -9.67 -6.24 4.87
CA GLY A 32 -10.88 -6.63 4.14
C GLY A 32 -10.63 -7.70 3.07
N PRO A 33 -11.73 -8.19 2.46
CA PRO A 33 -11.70 -9.29 1.50
C PRO A 33 -10.91 -8.92 0.23
N ALA A 34 -10.91 -7.65 -0.17
CA ALA A 34 -10.22 -7.18 -1.36
C ALA A 34 -8.85 -6.53 -1.08
N ARG A 35 -8.25 -6.70 0.11
CA ARG A 35 -6.97 -6.06 0.50
C ARG A 35 -5.81 -6.23 -0.50
N ARG A 36 -5.73 -7.38 -1.18
CA ARG A 36 -4.68 -7.66 -2.20
C ARG A 36 -4.86 -6.80 -3.44
N LEU A 37 -6.09 -6.39 -3.77
CA LEU A 37 -6.35 -5.44 -4.85
C LEU A 37 -5.87 -4.03 -4.48
N LEU A 38 -6.02 -3.61 -3.22
CA LEU A 38 -5.46 -2.33 -2.77
C LEU A 38 -3.93 -2.31 -2.89
N ALA A 39 -3.26 -3.42 -2.62
CA ALA A 39 -1.83 -3.57 -2.87
C ALA A 39 -1.48 -3.51 -4.36
N ALA A 40 -2.30 -4.09 -5.24
CA ALA A 40 -2.13 -3.96 -6.69
C ALA A 40 -2.27 -2.49 -7.15
N TRP A 41 -3.20 -1.73 -6.57
CA TRP A 41 -3.32 -0.28 -6.83
C TRP A 41 -2.09 0.49 -6.35
N ALA A 42 -1.56 0.15 -5.17
CA ALA A 42 -0.31 0.73 -4.68
C ALA A 42 0.86 0.42 -5.62
N MET A 43 0.98 -0.83 -6.09
CA MET A 43 1.99 -1.24 -7.07
C MET A 43 1.85 -0.46 -8.39
N GLY A 44 0.63 -0.25 -8.86
CA GLY A 44 0.34 0.54 -10.05
C GLY A 44 0.79 1.99 -9.88
N ALA A 45 0.41 2.62 -8.76
CA ALA A 45 0.80 3.99 -8.42
C ALA A 45 2.32 4.15 -8.25
N THR A 46 3.02 3.14 -7.73
CA THR A 46 4.48 3.19 -7.66
C THR A 46 5.12 3.16 -9.04
N GLY A 47 4.58 2.35 -9.96
CA GLY A 47 5.09 2.19 -11.32
C GLY A 47 4.71 3.29 -12.32
N GLN A 48 3.76 4.17 -11.99
CA GLN A 48 3.26 5.21 -12.91
C GLN A 48 4.34 6.14 -13.49
N HIS A 49 5.39 6.42 -12.73
CA HIS A 49 6.48 7.32 -13.14
C HIS A 49 7.82 6.61 -13.33
N ASP A 50 7.92 5.35 -12.90
CA ASP A 50 9.12 4.53 -12.99
C ASP A 50 8.69 3.05 -13.02
N THR A 51 8.64 2.48 -14.23
CA THR A 51 8.24 1.08 -14.43
C THR A 51 9.26 0.07 -13.91
N THR A 52 10.45 0.53 -13.50
CA THR A 52 11.50 -0.29 -12.89
C THR A 52 11.44 -0.29 -11.37
N ALA A 53 10.55 0.51 -10.76
CA ALA A 53 10.39 0.60 -9.32
C ALA A 53 9.95 -0.75 -8.72
N ALA A 54 10.91 -1.41 -8.05
CA ALA A 54 10.70 -2.74 -7.48
C ALA A 54 9.59 -2.75 -6.42
N THR A 55 8.71 -3.75 -6.53
CA THR A 55 7.74 -4.11 -5.49
C THR A 55 8.12 -5.48 -4.94
N VAL A 56 8.43 -5.55 -3.66
CA VAL A 56 8.70 -6.82 -2.97
C VAL A 56 7.40 -7.29 -2.33
N TRP A 57 6.94 -8.49 -2.67
CA TRP A 57 5.75 -9.10 -2.11
C TRP A 57 6.12 -10.32 -1.27
N ILE A 58 6.00 -10.16 0.04
CA ILE A 58 6.35 -11.16 1.05
C ILE A 58 5.08 -11.91 1.45
N ARG A 59 5.14 -13.23 1.49
CA ARG A 59 3.99 -14.09 1.79
C ARG A 59 4.37 -15.34 2.57
N PRO A 60 3.43 -15.92 3.32
CA PRO A 60 3.62 -17.23 3.94
C PRO A 60 3.60 -18.33 2.87
N ALA A 61 4.65 -19.14 2.81
CA ALA A 61 4.81 -20.23 1.84
C ALA A 61 3.74 -21.33 2.02
N TRP A 62 3.24 -21.50 3.26
CA TRP A 62 2.21 -22.48 3.61
C TRP A 62 0.79 -22.02 3.26
N ASN A 63 0.59 -20.75 2.86
CA ASN A 63 -0.70 -20.31 2.37
C ASN A 63 -0.83 -20.65 0.88
N GLY A 64 -1.93 -21.33 0.51
CA GLY A 64 -2.23 -21.70 -0.87
C GLY A 64 -2.69 -20.54 -1.74
N ASP A 65 -3.21 -19.45 -1.14
CA ASP A 65 -3.69 -18.27 -1.86
C ASP A 65 -2.51 -17.53 -2.51
N ARG A 66 -2.20 -17.83 -3.77
CA ARG A 66 -1.12 -17.20 -4.53
C ARG A 66 -1.65 -16.11 -5.44
N ILE A 67 -0.93 -14.99 -5.49
CA ILE A 67 -1.15 -14.00 -6.52
C ILE A 67 -0.52 -14.51 -7.80
N ASN A 68 -1.32 -14.54 -8.86
CA ASN A 68 -0.80 -14.71 -10.20
C ASN A 68 -0.32 -13.34 -10.72
N PRO A 69 0.98 -13.15 -10.99
CA PRO A 69 1.50 -11.86 -11.47
C PRO A 69 0.81 -11.36 -12.75
N HIS A 70 0.41 -12.26 -13.67
CA HIS A 70 -0.34 -11.85 -14.87
C HIS A 70 -1.74 -11.33 -14.54
N GLY A 71 -2.35 -11.82 -13.46
CA GLY A 71 -3.63 -11.30 -12.97
C GLY A 71 -3.56 -9.87 -12.44
N LEU A 72 -2.35 -9.35 -12.19
CA LEU A 72 -2.13 -7.96 -11.79
C LEU A 72 -2.09 -7.00 -12.99
N ALA A 73 -1.94 -7.48 -14.22
CA ALA A 73 -1.76 -6.64 -15.41
C ALA A 73 -2.85 -5.56 -15.61
N PRO A 74 -4.15 -5.79 -15.27
CA PRO A 74 -5.17 -4.73 -15.32
C PRO A 74 -4.93 -3.56 -14.35
N TRP A 75 -4.03 -3.72 -13.39
CA TRP A 75 -3.83 -2.83 -12.25
C TRP A 75 -2.42 -2.25 -12.20
N ALA A 76 -1.42 -3.04 -12.58
CA ALA A 76 -0.02 -2.70 -12.44
C ALA A 76 0.87 -3.59 -13.32
N HIS A 77 1.99 -3.03 -13.79
CA HIS A 77 2.99 -3.79 -14.55
C HIS A 77 3.70 -4.79 -13.62
N PRO A 78 3.69 -6.10 -13.93
CA PRO A 78 4.25 -7.11 -13.02
C PRO A 78 5.77 -7.29 -13.15
N GLY A 79 6.42 -6.74 -14.18
CA GLY A 79 7.87 -6.92 -14.40
C GLY A 79 8.80 -6.60 -13.21
N PRO A 80 8.57 -5.53 -12.42
CA PRO A 80 9.38 -5.23 -11.24
C PRO A 80 8.89 -5.91 -9.95
N LEU A 81 7.98 -6.90 -10.04
CA LEU A 81 7.49 -7.65 -8.89
C LEU A 81 8.49 -8.74 -8.48
N VAL A 82 8.92 -8.72 -7.22
CA VAL A 82 9.75 -9.75 -6.60
C VAL A 82 8.91 -10.46 -5.55
N MET A 83 8.65 -11.76 -5.76
CA MET A 83 7.93 -12.59 -4.80
C MET A 83 8.91 -13.21 -3.80
N VAL A 84 8.57 -13.17 -2.51
CA VAL A 84 9.34 -13.77 -1.42
C VAL A 84 8.42 -14.71 -0.64
N ASP A 85 8.70 -16.01 -0.71
CA ASP A 85 8.01 -17.05 0.06
C ASP A 85 8.75 -17.29 1.38
N CYS A 86 8.11 -16.96 2.50
CA CYS A 86 8.63 -17.18 3.84
C CYS A 86 8.14 -18.53 4.40
N PRO A 87 9.02 -19.45 4.82
CA PRO A 87 8.62 -20.75 5.36
C PRO A 87 8.08 -20.68 6.78
N GLN A 88 8.40 -19.64 7.57
CA GLN A 88 7.90 -19.45 8.93
C GLN A 88 7.29 -18.05 9.15
N GLY A 89 6.37 -17.94 10.13
CA GLY A 89 5.69 -16.66 10.46
C GLY A 89 6.65 -15.56 10.89
N ILE A 90 7.70 -15.91 11.63
CA ILE A 90 8.71 -14.97 12.10
C ILE A 90 9.49 -14.33 10.94
N ASP A 91 9.66 -15.05 9.83
CA ASP A 91 10.42 -14.59 8.67
C ASP A 91 9.68 -13.47 7.92
N LEU A 92 8.34 -13.43 7.98
CA LEU A 92 7.53 -12.45 7.25
C LEU A 92 7.93 -11.02 7.63
N LEU A 93 7.94 -10.73 8.93
CA LEU A 93 8.24 -9.41 9.46
C LEU A 93 9.75 -9.12 9.42
N TRP A 94 10.60 -10.14 9.54
CA TRP A 94 12.05 -9.99 9.39
C TRP A 94 12.43 -9.62 7.95
N CYS A 95 11.95 -10.36 6.95
CA CYS A 95 12.17 -10.05 5.54
C CYS A 95 11.64 -8.67 5.17
N ALA A 96 10.48 -8.29 5.74
CA ALA A 96 9.90 -6.97 5.54
C ALA A 96 10.82 -5.86 6.05
N GLU A 97 11.40 -6.05 7.24
CA GLU A 97 12.32 -5.13 7.85
C GLU A 97 13.58 -4.94 7.00
N GLU A 98 14.17 -6.03 6.51
CA GLU A 98 15.35 -5.97 5.64
C GLU A 98 15.05 -5.31 4.29
N ALA A 99 13.92 -5.65 3.66
CA ALA A 99 13.51 -5.05 2.40
C ALA A 99 13.28 -3.53 2.53
N LEU A 100 12.60 -3.11 3.61
CA LEU A 100 12.39 -1.69 3.91
C LEU A 100 13.71 -0.98 4.22
N ARG A 101 14.56 -1.58 5.06
CA ARG A 101 15.87 -1.02 5.47
C ARG A 101 16.83 -0.90 4.30
N GLY A 102 16.75 -1.80 3.32
CA GLY A 102 17.56 -1.75 2.10
C GLY A 102 17.30 -0.50 1.28
N GLY A 103 16.05 -0.03 1.22
CA GLY A 103 15.67 1.17 0.47
C GLY A 103 15.66 1.01 -1.06
N SER A 104 15.92 -0.20 -1.57
CA SER A 104 15.91 -0.50 -3.01
C SER A 104 14.50 -0.75 -3.57
N ALA A 105 13.58 -1.22 -2.73
CA ALA A 105 12.18 -1.43 -3.09
C ALA A 105 11.38 -0.15 -2.86
N ALA A 106 10.56 0.25 -3.84
CA ALA A 106 9.64 1.37 -3.67
C ALA A 106 8.43 1.00 -2.79
N LEU A 107 8.01 -0.26 -2.88
CA LEU A 107 6.88 -0.83 -2.14
C LEU A 107 7.26 -2.21 -1.58
N VAL A 108 6.97 -2.44 -0.30
CA VAL A 108 7.10 -3.73 0.37
C VAL A 108 5.71 -4.14 0.86
N VAL A 109 5.12 -5.13 0.20
CA VAL A 109 3.82 -5.72 0.55
C VAL A 109 4.05 -6.97 1.40
N ILE A 110 3.32 -7.09 2.51
CA ILE A 110 3.49 -8.21 3.45
C ILE A 110 2.13 -8.84 3.71
N ASP A 111 1.90 -10.05 3.18
CA ASP A 111 0.70 -10.83 3.46
C ASP A 111 0.85 -11.50 4.83
N LEU A 112 0.05 -11.08 5.81
CA LEU A 112 0.11 -11.56 7.18
C LEU A 112 -1.12 -12.42 7.51
N PRO A 113 -0.92 -13.54 8.22
CA PRO A 113 -2.03 -14.38 8.67
C PRO A 113 -2.88 -13.68 9.74
N GLU A 114 -2.30 -12.74 10.48
CA GLU A 114 -2.96 -11.98 11.53
C GLU A 114 -2.36 -10.56 11.64
N PRO A 115 -3.11 -9.59 12.20
CA PRO A 115 -2.58 -8.26 12.42
C PRO A 115 -1.41 -8.26 13.42
N PRO A 116 -0.29 -7.56 13.14
CA PRO A 116 0.86 -7.57 14.03
C PRO A 116 0.71 -6.61 15.21
N GLU A 117 1.39 -6.95 16.30
CA GLU A 117 1.51 -6.12 17.49
C GLU A 117 2.32 -4.83 17.26
N LEU A 118 2.30 -3.93 18.24
CA LEU A 118 2.90 -2.59 18.14
C LEU A 118 4.42 -2.63 17.91
N THR A 119 5.12 -3.52 18.60
CA THR A 119 6.60 -3.58 18.57
C THR A 119 7.13 -3.93 17.18
N PRO A 120 6.66 -4.98 16.49
CA PRO A 120 7.04 -5.22 15.11
C PRO A 120 6.73 -4.05 14.17
N VAL A 121 5.55 -3.44 14.27
CA VAL A 121 5.19 -2.29 13.39
C VAL A 121 6.11 -1.09 13.61
N ARG A 122 6.52 -0.81 14.85
CA ARG A 122 7.52 0.23 15.16
C ARG A 122 8.86 -0.06 14.49
N ARG A 123 9.34 -1.30 14.53
CA ARG A 123 10.59 -1.70 13.85
C ARG A 123 10.49 -1.50 12.34
N LEU A 124 9.35 -1.85 11.74
CA LEU A 124 9.13 -1.63 10.30
C LEU A 124 9.12 -0.13 9.93
N HIS A 125 8.57 0.76 10.76
CA HIS A 125 8.68 2.21 10.52
C HIS A 125 10.13 2.69 10.56
N LEU A 126 10.93 2.26 11.55
CA LEU A 126 12.35 2.60 11.63
C LEU A 126 13.16 2.05 10.44
N ALA A 127 12.82 0.85 9.98
CA ALA A 127 13.41 0.28 8.77
C ALA A 127 13.06 1.11 7.52
N ALA A 128 11.80 1.52 7.36
CA ALA A 128 11.36 2.37 6.26
C ALA A 128 12.06 3.74 6.28
N GLU A 129 12.25 4.33 7.46
CA GLU A 129 13.01 5.57 7.64
C GLU A 129 14.49 5.40 7.25
N THR A 130 15.10 4.29 7.68
CA THR A 130 16.49 3.97 7.34
C THR A 130 16.66 3.78 5.83
N GLY A 131 15.76 3.04 5.20
CA GLY A 131 15.73 2.86 3.74
C GLY A 131 15.51 4.18 3.00
N ALA A 132 14.66 5.07 3.52
CA ALA A 132 14.47 6.40 2.95
C ALA A 132 15.74 7.27 3.03
N ALA A 133 16.53 7.14 4.09
CA ALA A 133 17.83 7.80 4.18
C ALA A 133 18.82 7.25 3.15
N ARG A 134 18.93 5.92 3.03
CA ARG A 134 19.80 5.23 2.06
C ARG A 134 19.45 5.53 0.60
N ALA A 135 18.15 5.52 0.29
CA ALA A 135 17.64 5.83 -1.04
C ALA A 135 18.03 7.25 -1.51
N ARG A 136 18.23 8.18 -0.57
CA ARG A 136 18.71 9.54 -0.85
C ARG A 136 20.22 9.63 -1.07
N THR A 137 21.02 8.75 -0.47
CA THR A 137 22.50 8.80 -0.53
C THR A 137 23.08 7.98 -1.68
N HIS A 138 22.47 6.86 -2.07
CA HIS A 138 23.04 5.91 -3.03
C HIS A 138 22.90 6.28 -4.52
N ARG A 139 22.43 7.49 -4.87
CA ARG A 139 22.40 7.92 -6.29
C ARG A 139 22.98 9.33 -6.51
N PRO A 140 24.31 9.51 -6.39
CA PRO A 140 24.97 10.75 -6.79
C PRO A 140 25.02 10.85 -8.31
N GLY A 141 24.53 11.96 -8.89
CA GLY A 141 24.78 12.33 -10.30
C GLY A 141 23.63 12.15 -11.31
N GLN A 142 22.49 11.57 -10.94
CA GLN A 142 21.27 11.65 -11.78
C GLN A 142 20.48 12.92 -11.44
N ASP A 143 19.99 13.62 -12.47
CA ASP A 143 19.24 14.87 -12.34
C ASP A 143 18.18 14.76 -11.24
N ARG A 144 18.28 15.63 -10.22
CA ARG A 144 17.38 15.69 -9.04
C ARG A 144 15.91 15.82 -9.43
N ARG A 145 15.63 16.23 -10.68
CA ARG A 145 14.27 16.34 -11.24
C ARG A 145 13.72 15.04 -11.84
N GLN A 146 14.56 14.10 -12.24
CA GLN A 146 14.14 12.95 -13.08
C GLN A 146 13.95 11.65 -12.29
N THR A 147 14.65 11.47 -11.16
CA THR A 147 14.45 10.31 -10.27
C THR A 147 14.20 10.79 -8.85
N ARG A 148 12.92 10.96 -8.49
CA ARG A 148 12.54 10.96 -7.07
C ARG A 148 12.78 9.54 -6.56
N SER A 149 13.96 9.29 -5.99
CA SER A 149 14.20 8.09 -5.20
C SER A 149 13.16 8.07 -4.07
N ARG A 150 12.14 7.22 -4.23
CA ARG A 150 10.96 7.19 -3.38
C ARG A 150 11.33 6.48 -2.09
N ALA A 151 11.08 7.13 -0.96
CA ALA A 151 11.19 6.47 0.33
C ALA A 151 10.36 5.17 0.31
N PRO A 152 10.90 4.03 0.77
CA PRO A 152 10.20 2.76 0.71
C PRO A 152 8.90 2.85 1.51
N LEU A 153 7.83 2.28 0.96
CA LEU A 153 6.52 2.21 1.60
C LEU A 153 6.23 0.78 2.03
N GLY A 154 5.87 0.58 3.30
CA GLY A 154 5.39 -0.71 3.81
C GLY A 154 3.87 -0.80 3.71
N LEU A 155 3.35 -1.93 3.23
CA LEU A 155 1.92 -2.23 3.18
C LEU A 155 1.63 -3.61 3.75
N LEU A 156 1.08 -3.64 4.96
CA LEU A 156 0.63 -4.85 5.64
C LEU A 156 -0.73 -5.27 5.07
N LEU A 157 -0.87 -6.53 4.67
CA LEU A 157 -2.16 -7.12 4.31
C LEU A 157 -2.62 -8.01 5.45
N THR A 158 -3.71 -7.65 6.10
CA THR A 158 -4.24 -8.36 7.26
C THR A 158 -5.67 -8.80 6.99
N PRO A 159 -6.12 -9.97 7.50
CA PRO A 159 -7.48 -10.43 7.32
C PRO A 159 -8.51 -9.57 8.09
N GLY A 160 -9.79 -9.80 7.81
CA GLY A 160 -10.91 -9.15 8.49
C GLY A 160 -10.82 -7.63 8.47
N THR A 161 -11.10 -7.00 9.61
CA THR A 161 -11.04 -5.54 9.80
C THR A 161 -9.63 -4.99 10.06
N GLY A 162 -8.60 -5.84 9.93
CA GLY A 162 -7.24 -5.55 10.34
C GLY A 162 -7.11 -5.40 11.85
N GLY A 163 -6.04 -4.76 12.30
CA GLY A 163 -5.71 -4.71 13.72
C GLY A 163 -4.31 -4.20 14.03
N GLY A 164 -3.45 -4.01 13.02
CA GLY A 164 -2.05 -3.66 13.20
C GLY A 164 -1.86 -2.43 14.08
N ALA A 165 -1.21 -2.61 15.22
CA ALA A 165 -1.04 -1.52 16.18
C ALA A 165 0.08 -0.57 15.71
N GLY A 166 -0.18 0.74 15.71
CA GLY A 166 0.82 1.75 15.38
C GLY A 166 1.07 2.00 13.90
N VAL A 167 0.30 1.40 13.00
CA VAL A 167 0.32 1.69 11.55
C VAL A 167 -0.01 3.17 11.29
N GLU A 168 0.54 3.71 10.20
CA GLU A 168 0.34 5.12 9.82
C GLU A 168 -1.13 5.38 9.42
N SER A 169 -1.71 4.44 8.68
CA SER A 169 -3.13 4.42 8.35
C SER A 169 -3.61 2.99 8.07
N ARG A 170 -4.90 2.74 8.30
CA ARG A 170 -5.60 1.49 8.01
C ARG A 170 -6.72 1.74 7.01
N TRP A 171 -6.74 0.92 5.97
CA TRP A 171 -7.68 0.98 4.88
C TRP A 171 -8.38 -0.37 4.73
N HIS A 172 -9.71 -0.36 4.69
CA HIS A 172 -10.53 -1.52 4.42
C HIS A 172 -11.04 -1.46 2.99
N LEU A 173 -10.82 -2.52 2.21
CA LEU A 173 -11.35 -2.62 0.85
C LEU A 173 -12.30 -3.81 0.77
N ASP A 174 -13.53 -3.51 0.37
CA ASP A 174 -14.60 -4.48 0.19
C ASP A 174 -15.13 -4.45 -1.25
N SER A 175 -15.57 -5.59 -1.75
CA SER A 175 -16.19 -5.71 -3.07
C SER A 175 -17.65 -5.32 -3.00
N LEU A 176 -18.11 -4.54 -3.96
CA LEU A 176 -19.52 -4.22 -4.15
C LEU A 176 -20.03 -4.86 -5.44
N PRO A 177 -21.33 -5.18 -5.53
CA PRO A 177 -21.93 -5.57 -6.80
C PRO A 177 -21.63 -4.50 -7.87
N PRO A 178 -20.96 -4.87 -8.98
CA PRO A 178 -20.66 -3.94 -10.04
C PRO A 178 -21.95 -3.56 -10.79
N PRO A 179 -22.13 -2.29 -11.18
CA PRO A 179 -23.12 -1.93 -12.18
C PRO A 179 -22.90 -2.72 -13.49
N PRO A 180 -23.93 -2.84 -14.34
CA PRO A 180 -23.76 -3.38 -15.69
C PRO A 180 -22.60 -2.70 -16.41
N ASP A 181 -21.89 -3.47 -17.24
CA ASP A 181 -20.80 -2.99 -18.09
C ASP A 181 -19.61 -2.35 -17.33
N THR A 182 -19.42 -2.73 -16.07
CA THR A 182 -18.22 -2.38 -15.30
C THR A 182 -17.40 -3.62 -14.95
N TYR A 183 -16.07 -3.48 -14.97
CA TYR A 183 -15.17 -4.56 -14.58
C TYR A 183 -15.25 -4.87 -13.09
N GLY A 184 -15.45 -3.85 -12.26
CA GLY A 184 -15.64 -4.06 -10.83
C GLY A 184 -15.92 -2.78 -10.06
N ARG A 185 -16.46 -2.95 -8.87
CA ARG A 185 -16.79 -1.88 -7.93
C ARG A 185 -16.38 -2.28 -6.52
N TRP A 186 -15.84 -1.33 -5.78
CA TRP A 186 -15.35 -1.55 -4.42
C TRP A 186 -15.72 -0.39 -3.51
N GLN A 187 -15.84 -0.69 -2.22
CA GLN A 187 -15.92 0.30 -1.15
C GLN A 187 -14.56 0.37 -0.47
N LEU A 188 -13.86 1.49 -0.62
CA LEU A 188 -12.65 1.77 0.13
C LEU A 188 -12.99 2.64 1.34
N THR A 189 -12.56 2.23 2.53
CA THR A 189 -12.77 2.97 3.77
C THR A 189 -11.44 3.20 4.46
N ARG A 190 -11.11 4.46 4.75
CA ARG A 190 -10.06 4.82 5.70
C ARG A 190 -10.64 4.61 7.10
N LEU A 191 -10.26 3.51 7.75
CA LEU A 191 -10.69 3.22 9.12
C LEU A 191 -9.90 4.07 10.13
N ARG A 192 -8.62 4.31 9.85
CA ARG A 192 -7.72 5.07 10.72
C ARG A 192 -6.66 5.77 9.88
N ALA A 193 -6.27 6.98 10.27
CA ALA A 193 -5.00 7.59 9.89
C ALA A 193 -4.55 8.53 11.01
N ARG A 194 -3.23 8.77 11.11
CA ARG A 194 -2.70 9.71 12.12
C ARG A 194 -3.11 11.15 11.89
N THR A 195 -3.27 11.56 10.64
CA THR A 195 -3.43 12.96 10.24
C THR A 195 -4.77 13.26 9.55
N ALA A 196 -5.65 12.27 9.42
CA ALA A 196 -6.92 12.42 8.72
C ALA A 196 -8.04 11.60 9.38
N PRO A 197 -9.29 12.12 9.40
CA PRO A 197 -10.43 11.42 9.99
C PRO A 197 -10.84 10.20 9.16
N PRO A 198 -11.64 9.27 9.70
CA PRO A 198 -12.25 8.23 8.90
C PRO A 198 -13.04 8.79 7.70
N ALA A 199 -13.00 8.09 6.57
CA ALA A 199 -13.68 8.49 5.33
C ALA A 199 -13.87 7.28 4.41
N ALA A 200 -14.80 7.39 3.45
CA ALA A 200 -15.18 6.29 2.58
C ALA A 200 -15.41 6.75 1.13
N TRP A 201 -15.05 5.90 0.17
CA TRP A 201 -15.15 6.14 -1.26
C TRP A 201 -15.65 4.90 -1.99
N THR A 202 -16.54 5.10 -2.95
CA THR A 202 -16.86 4.07 -3.93
C THR A 202 -15.86 4.18 -5.09
N ILE A 203 -15.19 3.07 -5.39
CA ILE A 203 -14.23 2.96 -6.49
C ILE A 203 -14.84 2.06 -7.58
N THR A 204 -14.71 2.45 -8.84
CA THR A 204 -15.22 1.65 -9.97
C THR A 204 -14.15 1.55 -11.05
N LYS A 205 -13.94 0.36 -11.61
CA LYS A 205 -13.16 0.17 -12.83
C LYS A 205 -14.12 -0.07 -13.99
N PRO A 206 -14.15 0.81 -15.01
CA PRO A 206 -15.07 0.63 -16.15
C PRO A 206 -14.74 -0.62 -16.98
N THR A 207 -13.46 -0.87 -17.26
CA THR A 207 -13.03 -1.98 -18.11
C THR A 207 -11.70 -2.55 -17.61
N ALA A 208 -11.44 -3.83 -17.86
CA ALA A 208 -10.18 -4.50 -17.54
C ALA A 208 -8.98 -3.83 -18.23
N TYR A 209 -9.18 -3.29 -19.44
CA TYR A 209 -8.12 -2.85 -20.34
C TYR A 209 -7.75 -1.37 -20.19
N SER A 210 -8.49 -0.61 -19.38
CA SER A 210 -8.16 0.78 -19.07
C SER A 210 -7.49 0.86 -17.70
N PRO A 211 -6.38 1.60 -17.56
CA PRO A 211 -5.74 1.81 -16.26
C PRO A 211 -6.61 2.64 -15.31
N GLY A 212 -7.62 3.37 -15.82
CA GLY A 212 -8.38 4.35 -15.04
C GLY A 212 -9.34 3.73 -14.02
N LEU A 213 -9.11 4.04 -12.75
CA LEU A 213 -10.08 3.90 -11.66
C LEU A 213 -10.91 5.18 -11.54
N ARG A 214 -12.23 5.05 -11.39
CA ARG A 214 -13.14 6.14 -11.07
C ARG A 214 -13.42 6.16 -9.58
N ILE A 215 -13.49 7.35 -9.00
CA ILE A 215 -13.70 7.57 -7.57
C ILE A 215 -14.92 8.47 -7.34
N ALA A 216 -15.74 8.11 -6.36
CA ALA A 216 -16.79 8.96 -5.82
C ALA A 216 -16.76 8.88 -4.29
N ALA A 217 -17.11 9.97 -3.61
CA ALA A 217 -17.36 9.92 -2.17
C ALA A 217 -18.49 8.93 -1.89
N ALA A 218 -18.34 8.09 -0.86
CA ALA A 218 -19.42 7.21 -0.45
C ALA A 218 -20.45 8.01 0.35
N GLY A 219 -21.75 7.69 0.17
CA GLY A 219 -22.84 8.28 0.96
C GLY A 219 -22.86 7.86 2.44
N GLY A 220 -21.84 7.14 2.92
CA GLY A 220 -21.71 6.67 4.30
C GLY A 220 -20.55 5.66 4.44
N ILE A 221 -20.11 5.43 5.68
CA ILE A 221 -19.16 4.36 6.00
C ILE A 221 -19.98 3.09 6.30
N ARG A 222 -19.78 2.02 5.52
CA ARG A 222 -20.37 0.70 5.83
C ARG A 222 -19.64 0.05 6.99
N ASP A 223 -20.41 -0.60 7.87
CA ASP A 223 -19.86 -1.36 8.99
C ASP A 223 -19.18 -2.64 8.45
N PRO A 224 -17.85 -2.80 8.60
CA PRO A 224 -17.12 -3.91 7.99
C PRO A 224 -17.40 -5.26 8.68
N VAL A 225 -18.20 -5.30 9.75
CA VAL A 225 -18.57 -6.52 10.48
C VAL A 225 -19.85 -7.18 9.94
N LEU A 226 -20.62 -6.47 9.10
CA LEU A 226 -21.94 -6.94 8.61
C LEU A 226 -21.90 -7.53 7.19
N CYS A 227 -20.73 -7.92 6.68
CA CYS A 227 -20.56 -8.52 5.34
C CYS A 227 -19.80 -9.83 5.41
#